data_AF-A0A524MD47-F1
#
_entry.id   AF-A0A524MD47-F1
#
_cell.length_a   1.000
_cell.length_b   1.000
_cell.length_c   1.000
_cell.angle_alpha   90.00
_cell.angle_beta   90.00
_cell.angle_gamma   90.00
#
_symmetry.space_group_name_H-M   'P 1'
#
loop_
_entity.id
_entity.type
_entity.pdbx_description
1 polymer ?
#
loop_
_entity_poly.entity_id
_entity_poly.type
_entity_poly.pdbx_seq_one_letter_code
_entity_poly.pdbx_strand_id
1 'polypeptide(L)'
;MPGSNPLDTLRILTGAQAIDAYKALSDENRRQILHALRARRMSTTELVDFLSNQDPEKDVKPQTVRYHIKELEKCGLVTQDGYEPAGNGDSHIMQKLWRATAENVFITTGDMDGLPERNEYDLDKTLDIVSTMRDLGLSFTDENEIQEIAEQLTKRNQLYMRGLELAKENLRDACEIDPKLYVVFRRILSIVRLSETDYKDYWEVNRNLTDALREAYRRGEGRNPKVY
;
A
#
# COMPACT_ATOMS: atom_id res chain seq x y z
N MET A 1 32.68 13.25 -9.23
CA MET A 1 32.25 11.89 -8.87
C MET A 1 30.77 11.79 -9.19
N PRO A 2 30.32 10.80 -9.97
CA PRO A 2 28.92 10.69 -10.35
C PRO A 2 28.11 10.38 -9.08
N GLY A 3 27.10 11.22 -8.83
CA GLY A 3 26.33 11.24 -7.59
C GLY A 3 25.66 9.90 -7.36
N SER A 4 25.68 9.45 -6.10
CA SER A 4 24.85 8.36 -5.62
C SER A 4 23.41 8.67 -6.03
N ASN A 5 22.78 7.80 -6.81
CA ASN A 5 21.35 7.94 -7.06
C ASN A 5 20.64 7.97 -5.71
N PRO A 6 19.79 8.97 -5.44
CA PRO A 6 19.00 9.01 -4.22
C PRO A 6 18.16 7.73 -4.16
N LEU A 7 18.11 7.13 -2.99
CA LEU A 7 17.38 5.89 -2.76
C LEU A 7 15.89 6.22 -2.74
N ASP A 8 15.07 5.48 -3.49
CA ASP A 8 13.65 5.78 -3.61
C ASP A 8 12.96 5.58 -2.25
N THR A 9 12.13 6.51 -1.81
CA THR A 9 11.41 6.37 -0.52
C THR A 9 10.44 5.19 -0.52
N LEU A 10 9.89 4.83 -1.68
CA LEU A 10 8.85 3.81 -1.83
C LEU A 10 8.93 3.11 -3.19
N ARG A 11 8.91 1.78 -3.18
CA ARG A 11 8.75 0.95 -4.38
C ARG A 11 7.55 0.01 -4.22
N ILE A 12 6.67 0.04 -5.22
CA ILE A 12 5.50 -0.84 -5.30
C ILE A 12 5.78 -1.89 -6.37
N LEU A 13 5.75 -3.16 -5.99
CA LEU A 13 5.91 -4.30 -6.90
C LEU A 13 4.56 -4.97 -7.10
N THR A 14 4.16 -5.15 -8.37
CA THR A 14 2.91 -5.79 -8.79
C THR A 14 3.17 -6.95 -9.76
N GLY A 15 2.15 -7.79 -9.99
CA GLY A 15 2.21 -8.87 -10.98
C GLY A 15 3.35 -9.87 -10.76
N ALA A 16 4.02 -10.29 -11.83
CA ALA A 16 5.12 -11.26 -11.76
C ALA A 16 6.29 -10.80 -10.87
N GLN A 17 6.61 -9.50 -10.89
CA GLN A 17 7.68 -8.92 -10.06
C GLN A 17 7.35 -9.00 -8.58
N ALA A 18 6.06 -8.87 -8.21
CA ALA A 18 5.62 -9.04 -6.83
C ALA A 18 5.75 -10.48 -6.36
N ILE A 19 5.34 -11.44 -7.20
CA ILE A 19 5.44 -12.87 -6.90
C ILE A 19 6.91 -13.27 -6.72
N ASP A 20 7.80 -12.79 -7.59
CA ASP A 20 9.22 -13.10 -7.52
C ASP A 20 9.90 -12.42 -6.33
N ALA A 21 9.54 -11.16 -6.03
CA ALA A 21 10.02 -10.47 -4.84
C ALA A 21 9.54 -11.13 -3.55
N TYR A 22 8.29 -11.61 -3.49
CA TYR A 22 7.79 -12.36 -2.34
C TYR A 22 8.49 -13.70 -2.17
N LYS A 23 8.66 -14.46 -3.24
CA LYS A 23 9.44 -15.71 -3.20
C LYS A 23 10.86 -15.45 -2.74
N ALA A 24 11.51 -14.39 -3.22
CA ALA A 24 12.83 -13.99 -2.76
C ALA A 24 12.81 -13.65 -1.25
N LEU A 25 11.90 -12.78 -0.82
CA LEU A 25 11.80 -12.33 0.57
C LEU A 25 11.25 -13.38 1.55
N SER A 26 10.81 -14.56 1.10
CA SER A 26 10.50 -15.69 1.98
C SER A 26 11.74 -16.22 2.73
N ASP A 27 12.93 -15.99 2.18
CA ASP A 27 14.21 -16.37 2.77
C ASP A 27 14.70 -15.31 3.77
N GLU A 28 15.05 -15.77 4.98
CA GLU A 28 15.47 -14.91 6.08
C GLU A 28 16.77 -14.16 5.78
N ASN A 29 17.78 -14.83 5.18
CA ASN A 29 19.04 -14.16 4.84
C ASN A 29 18.78 -13.04 3.81
N ARG A 30 17.86 -13.25 2.86
CA ARG A 30 17.47 -12.21 1.88
C ARG A 30 16.79 -11.01 2.54
N ARG A 31 15.93 -11.23 3.55
CA ARG A 31 15.31 -10.13 4.33
C ARG A 31 16.37 -9.33 5.11
N GLN A 32 17.29 -10.03 5.76
CA GLN A 32 18.38 -9.43 6.53
C GLN A 32 19.35 -8.63 5.64
N ILE A 33 19.73 -9.17 4.48
CA ILE A 33 20.54 -8.45 3.48
C ILE A 33 19.83 -7.19 3.01
N LEU A 34 18.54 -7.28 2.63
CA LEU A 34 17.79 -6.11 2.17
C LEU A 34 17.69 -5.03 3.26
N HIS A 35 17.46 -5.44 4.51
CA HIS A 35 17.44 -4.52 5.66
C HIS A 35 18.77 -3.79 5.83
N ALA A 36 19.90 -4.49 5.81
CA ALA A 36 21.23 -3.88 5.92
C ALA A 36 21.50 -2.88 4.78
N LEU A 37 21.11 -3.24 3.56
CA LEU A 37 21.31 -2.43 2.36
C LEU A 37 20.41 -1.19 2.26
N ARG A 38 19.35 -1.09 3.09
CA ARG A 38 18.57 0.15 3.26
C ARG A 38 19.31 1.18 4.09
N ALA A 39 20.07 0.74 5.10
CA ALA A 39 20.81 1.63 5.99
C ALA A 39 22.05 2.24 5.30
N ARG A 40 22.78 1.43 4.51
CA ARG A 40 23.95 1.89 3.73
C ARG A 40 24.30 0.93 2.60
N ARG A 41 25.08 1.42 1.64
CA ARG A 41 25.72 0.55 0.64
C ARG A 41 26.76 -0.37 1.30
N MET A 42 26.85 -1.61 0.84
CA MET A 42 27.77 -2.61 1.39
C MET A 42 28.37 -3.50 0.29
N SER A 43 29.57 -4.00 0.52
CA SER A 43 30.18 -5.06 -0.29
C SER A 43 29.63 -6.45 0.08
N THR A 44 29.90 -7.44 -0.77
CA THR A 44 29.55 -8.84 -0.44
C THR A 44 30.25 -9.33 0.82
N THR A 45 31.48 -8.91 1.08
CA THR A 45 32.24 -9.32 2.27
C THR A 45 31.62 -8.74 3.54
N GLU A 46 31.27 -7.45 3.52
CA GLU A 46 30.57 -6.81 4.66
C GLU A 46 29.22 -7.48 4.95
N LEU A 47 28.51 -7.95 3.92
CA LEU A 47 27.25 -8.68 4.10
C LEU A 47 27.45 -10.09 4.66
N VAL A 48 28.58 -10.75 4.35
CA VAL A 48 28.95 -12.02 4.98
C VAL A 48 29.16 -11.79 6.47
N ASP A 49 30.00 -10.80 6.83
CA ASP A 49 30.29 -10.47 8.22
C ASP A 49 29.01 -10.06 8.98
N PHE A 50 28.15 -9.27 8.35
CA PHE A 50 26.86 -8.86 8.91
C PHE A 50 25.97 -10.07 9.26
N LEU A 51 25.82 -11.03 8.34
CA LEU A 51 24.98 -12.21 8.56
C LEU A 51 25.59 -13.16 9.60
N SER A 52 26.91 -13.38 9.55
CA SER A 52 27.61 -14.22 10.54
C SER A 52 27.51 -13.66 11.96
N ASN A 53 27.43 -12.34 12.12
CA ASN A 53 27.25 -11.72 13.43
C ASN A 53 25.81 -11.87 13.99
N GLN A 54 24.81 -12.11 13.15
CA GLN A 54 23.43 -12.34 13.59
C GLN A 54 23.22 -13.76 14.11
N ASP A 55 23.98 -14.73 13.58
CA ASP A 55 23.91 -16.14 13.97
C ASP A 55 25.32 -16.76 13.96
N PRO A 56 26.05 -16.72 15.10
CA PRO A 56 27.42 -17.19 15.20
C PRO A 56 27.58 -18.70 14.95
N GLU A 57 26.51 -19.49 15.06
CA GLU A 57 26.54 -20.93 14.79
C GLU A 57 26.38 -21.26 13.29
N LYS A 58 26.08 -20.25 12.47
CA LYS A 58 25.81 -20.42 11.04
C LYS A 58 27.02 -20.00 10.19
N ASP A 59 27.62 -20.97 9.51
CA ASP A 59 28.69 -20.71 8.52
C ASP A 59 28.10 -20.07 7.25
N VAL A 60 28.30 -18.76 7.10
CA VAL A 60 27.83 -17.99 5.94
C VAL A 60 28.94 -17.84 4.92
N LYS A 61 28.85 -18.58 3.80
CA LYS A 61 29.85 -18.53 2.74
C LYS A 61 29.62 -17.35 1.78
N PRO A 62 30.68 -16.70 1.26
CA PRO A 62 30.55 -15.62 0.27
C PRO A 62 29.75 -16.01 -0.98
N GLN A 63 29.84 -17.27 -1.42
CA GLN A 63 29.07 -17.78 -2.56
C GLN A 63 27.56 -17.76 -2.28
N THR A 64 27.15 -18.10 -1.07
CA THR A 64 25.76 -18.08 -0.62
C THR A 64 25.21 -16.66 -0.62
N VAL A 65 25.99 -15.70 -0.09
CA VAL A 65 25.59 -14.28 -0.10
C VAL A 65 25.47 -13.73 -1.52
N ARG A 66 26.40 -14.07 -2.43
CA ARG A 66 26.29 -13.69 -3.85
C ARG A 66 25.02 -14.23 -4.50
N TYR A 67 24.65 -15.47 -4.17
CA TYR A 67 23.40 -16.05 -4.66
C TYR A 67 22.18 -15.26 -4.16
N HIS A 68 22.12 -14.95 -2.86
CA HIS A 68 21.03 -14.16 -2.29
C HIS A 68 20.92 -12.77 -2.91
N ILE A 69 22.04 -12.06 -3.09
CA ILE A 69 22.08 -10.76 -3.76
C ILE A 69 21.55 -10.85 -5.18
N LYS A 70 21.97 -11.87 -5.95
CA LYS A 70 21.50 -12.06 -7.34
C LYS A 70 20.00 -12.29 -7.42
N GLU A 71 19.42 -13.02 -6.47
CA GLU A 71 17.96 -13.22 -6.41
C GLU A 71 17.22 -11.94 -6.05
N LEU A 72 17.77 -11.11 -5.15
CA LEU A 72 17.22 -9.80 -4.82
C LEU A 72 17.35 -8.80 -5.98
N GLU A 73 18.45 -8.85 -6.74
CA GLU A 73 18.71 -8.00 -7.90
C GLU A 73 17.73 -8.32 -9.03
N LYS A 74 17.48 -9.61 -9.30
CA LYS A 74 16.51 -10.07 -10.31
C LYS A 74 15.10 -9.50 -10.10
N CYS A 75 14.65 -9.41 -8.84
CA CYS A 75 13.35 -8.83 -8.51
C CYS A 75 13.41 -7.32 -8.22
N GLY A 76 14.56 -6.68 -8.51
CA GLY A 76 14.73 -5.22 -8.43
C GLY A 76 14.72 -4.67 -7.00
N LEU A 77 14.98 -5.49 -5.99
CA LEU A 77 15.04 -5.06 -4.59
C LEU A 77 16.39 -4.45 -4.23
N VAL A 78 17.45 -4.83 -4.95
CA VAL A 78 18.80 -4.29 -4.80
C VAL A 78 19.40 -3.97 -6.16
N THR A 79 20.39 -3.08 -6.17
CA THR A 79 21.16 -2.72 -7.37
C THR A 79 22.63 -2.56 -7.05
N GLN A 80 23.48 -2.70 -8.07
CA GLN A 80 24.91 -2.43 -7.94
C GLN A 80 25.14 -0.90 -7.92
N ASP A 81 25.72 -0.40 -6.82
CA ASP A 81 25.98 1.02 -6.55
C ASP A 81 27.50 1.31 -6.54
N GLY A 82 28.15 0.94 -7.65
CA GLY A 82 29.57 1.23 -7.90
C GLY A 82 30.55 0.14 -7.44
N TYR A 83 31.80 0.56 -7.22
CA TYR A 83 32.91 -0.30 -6.84
C TYR A 83 33.80 0.39 -5.79
N GLU A 84 34.45 -0.41 -4.93
CA GLU A 84 35.46 0.05 -3.98
C GLU A 84 36.68 -0.91 -3.95
N PRO A 85 37.90 -0.42 -3.64
CA PRO A 85 39.06 -1.30 -3.45
C PRO A 85 38.84 -2.28 -2.29
N ALA A 86 39.23 -3.54 -2.47
CA ALA A 86 39.21 -4.54 -1.40
C ALA A 86 40.21 -4.19 -0.27
N GLY A 87 39.77 -4.18 0.99
CA GLY A 87 40.66 -3.93 2.15
C GLY A 87 40.93 -2.44 2.40
N ASN A 88 42.08 -2.08 2.98
CA ASN A 88 42.38 -0.72 3.46
C ASN A 88 42.76 0.29 2.34
N GLY A 89 42.27 0.11 1.12
CA GLY A 89 42.47 1.08 0.02
C GLY A 89 43.67 0.84 -0.90
N ASP A 90 44.60 -0.05 -0.55
CA ASP A 90 45.82 -0.34 -1.34
C ASP A 90 45.69 -1.54 -2.30
N SER A 91 44.50 -2.12 -2.41
CA SER A 91 44.27 -3.26 -3.31
C SER A 91 43.85 -2.82 -4.71
N HIS A 92 44.49 -3.39 -5.73
CA HIS A 92 44.04 -3.28 -7.12
C HIS A 92 42.76 -4.09 -7.42
N ILE A 93 42.27 -4.87 -6.45
CA ILE A 93 41.06 -5.68 -6.62
C ILE A 93 39.84 -4.84 -6.23
N MET A 94 39.04 -4.48 -7.23
CA MET A 94 37.79 -3.75 -7.02
C MET A 94 36.65 -4.72 -6.65
N GLN A 95 35.91 -4.38 -5.60
CA GLN A 95 34.71 -5.09 -5.13
C GLN A 95 33.46 -4.31 -5.50
N LYS A 96 32.38 -5.04 -5.80
CA LYS A 96 31.07 -4.44 -6.09
C LYS A 96 30.42 -3.96 -4.79
N LEU A 97 29.87 -2.76 -4.85
CA LEU A 97 28.99 -2.24 -3.82
C LEU A 97 27.52 -2.46 -4.22
N TRP A 98 26.71 -2.81 -3.23
CA TRP A 98 25.29 -3.07 -3.39
C TRP A 98 24.50 -2.09 -2.54
N ARG A 99 23.28 -1.77 -2.99
CA ARG A 99 22.35 -0.90 -2.27
C ARG A 99 20.90 -1.35 -2.50
N ALA A 100 20.03 -1.14 -1.51
CA ALA A 100 18.60 -1.33 -1.71
C ALA A 100 18.08 -0.31 -2.73
N THR A 101 17.11 -0.71 -3.56
CA THR A 101 16.51 0.21 -4.53
C THR A 101 15.53 1.18 -3.90
N ALA A 102 14.96 0.83 -2.74
CA ALA A 102 14.04 1.70 -2.00
C ALA A 102 14.05 1.46 -0.48
N GLU A 103 13.64 2.48 0.29
CA GLU A 103 13.52 2.43 1.76
C GLU A 103 12.39 1.50 2.16
N ASN A 104 11.26 1.61 1.47
CA ASN A 104 10.06 0.82 1.69
C ASN A 104 9.71 0.05 0.40
N VAL A 105 9.44 -1.24 0.55
CA VAL A 105 8.98 -2.09 -0.56
C VAL A 105 7.61 -2.65 -0.20
N PHE A 106 6.62 -2.29 -0.99
CA PHE A 106 5.27 -2.86 -0.92
C PHE A 106 5.13 -3.92 -2.01
N ILE A 107 4.87 -5.16 -1.60
CA ILE A 107 4.72 -6.30 -2.51
C ILE A 107 3.27 -6.73 -2.52
N THR A 108 2.63 -6.67 -3.69
CA THR A 108 1.23 -7.10 -3.86
C THR A 108 1.20 -8.45 -4.59
N THR A 109 1.14 -9.56 -3.83
CA THR A 109 1.37 -10.93 -4.35
C THR A 109 0.12 -11.67 -4.82
N GLY A 110 -1.02 -11.02 -4.84
CA GLY A 110 -2.27 -11.59 -5.30
C GLY A 110 -3.22 -10.50 -5.74
N ASP A 111 -4.10 -10.91 -6.65
CA ASP A 111 -5.45 -10.43 -6.85
C ASP A 111 -5.96 -9.55 -5.69
N MET A 112 -6.35 -8.32 -6.02
CA MET A 112 -6.89 -7.34 -5.06
C MET A 112 -8.23 -7.81 -4.47
N ASP A 113 -8.80 -8.92 -4.95
CA ASP A 113 -10.01 -9.56 -4.42
C ASP A 113 -9.78 -10.34 -3.11
N GLY A 114 -8.53 -10.64 -2.74
CA GLY A 114 -8.19 -11.46 -1.57
C GLY A 114 -7.45 -10.74 -0.42
N LEU A 115 -7.19 -9.44 -0.55
CA LEU A 115 -6.88 -8.65 0.65
C LEU A 115 -8.10 -8.79 1.57
N PRO A 116 -7.95 -9.01 2.89
CA PRO A 116 -9.09 -8.79 3.76
C PRO A 116 -9.62 -7.41 3.39
N GLU A 117 -10.89 -7.32 3.02
CA GLU A 117 -11.57 -6.04 3.11
C GLU A 117 -11.12 -5.48 4.44
N ARG A 118 -10.43 -4.32 4.43
CA ARG A 118 -10.08 -3.61 5.66
C ARG A 118 -11.29 -3.76 6.55
N ASN A 119 -11.17 -4.56 7.62
CA ASN A 119 -12.26 -5.24 8.33
C ASN A 119 -13.65 -4.86 7.81
N GLU A 120 -14.42 -5.82 7.27
CA GLU A 120 -15.88 -5.70 7.10
C GLU A 120 -16.39 -4.68 8.11
N TYR A 121 -16.93 -3.57 7.60
CA TYR A 121 -17.35 -2.42 8.39
C TYR A 121 -17.94 -2.91 9.70
N ASP A 122 -17.12 -2.86 10.76
CA ASP A 122 -17.51 -3.44 12.02
C ASP A 122 -18.67 -2.57 12.50
N LEU A 123 -19.88 -3.12 12.48
CA LEU A 123 -21.08 -2.36 12.85
C LEU A 123 -20.99 -1.92 14.32
N ASP A 124 -20.13 -2.54 15.14
CA ASP A 124 -19.84 -2.05 16.49
C ASP A 124 -19.03 -0.74 16.49
N LYS A 125 -18.28 -0.44 15.41
CA LYS A 125 -17.72 0.91 15.16
C LYS A 125 -18.77 1.92 14.72
N THR A 126 -20.03 1.55 14.54
CA THR A 126 -21.10 2.54 14.31
C THR A 126 -21.30 3.41 15.57
N LEU A 127 -21.01 2.89 16.77
CA LEU A 127 -20.90 3.73 17.97
C LEU A 127 -19.71 4.71 17.88
N ASP A 128 -18.62 4.31 17.22
CA ASP A 128 -17.46 5.17 16.96
C ASP A 128 -17.67 6.14 15.78
N ILE A 129 -18.66 5.90 14.91
CA ILE A 129 -18.93 6.80 13.78
C ILE A 129 -19.51 8.13 14.28
N VAL A 130 -20.32 8.10 15.34
CA VAL A 130 -20.92 9.30 15.92
C VAL A 130 -19.88 10.12 16.65
N SER A 131 -18.98 9.49 17.42
CA SER A 131 -17.83 10.17 18.04
C SER A 131 -16.91 10.74 16.97
N THR A 132 -16.54 9.96 15.95
CA THR A 132 -15.71 10.43 14.84
C THR A 132 -16.37 11.62 14.12
N MET A 133 -17.68 11.57 13.86
CA MET A 133 -18.39 12.68 13.24
C MET A 133 -18.38 13.94 14.12
N ARG A 134 -18.54 13.80 15.44
CA ARG A 134 -18.43 14.94 16.38
C ARG A 134 -17.01 15.50 16.40
N ASP A 135 -15.98 14.66 16.40
CA ASP A 135 -14.57 15.07 16.32
C ASP A 135 -14.25 15.78 15.00
N LEU A 136 -14.95 15.41 13.92
CA LEU A 136 -14.90 16.11 12.62
C LEU A 136 -15.71 17.41 12.61
N GLY A 137 -16.33 17.80 13.73
CA GLY A 137 -17.05 19.05 13.90
C GLY A 137 -18.53 19.01 13.49
N LEU A 138 -19.15 17.82 13.38
CA LEU A 138 -20.58 17.68 13.14
C LEU A 138 -21.38 17.74 14.45
N SER A 139 -22.54 18.41 14.41
CA SER A 139 -23.50 18.47 15.51
C SER A 139 -24.88 17.98 15.06
N PHE A 140 -25.44 17.03 15.83
CA PHE A 140 -26.72 16.38 15.55
C PHE A 140 -27.80 16.88 16.51
N THR A 141 -29.04 17.00 16.02
CA THR A 141 -30.16 17.51 16.83
C THR A 141 -30.67 16.49 17.82
N ASP A 142 -30.75 15.23 17.42
CA ASP A 142 -31.28 14.14 18.23
C ASP A 142 -30.80 12.76 17.73
N GLU A 143 -31.20 11.71 18.44
CA GLU A 143 -30.88 10.32 18.09
C GLU A 143 -31.58 9.86 16.80
N ASN A 144 -32.73 10.42 16.43
CA ASN A 144 -33.43 10.05 15.21
C ASN A 144 -32.65 10.52 13.97
N GLU A 145 -32.07 11.72 14.00
CA GLU A 145 -31.21 12.21 12.93
C GLU A 145 -29.96 11.34 12.75
N ILE A 146 -29.36 10.89 13.85
CA ILE A 146 -28.22 9.96 13.82
C ILE A 146 -28.65 8.62 13.20
N GLN A 147 -29.79 8.09 13.62
CA GLN A 147 -30.34 6.84 13.10
C GLN A 147 -30.61 6.93 11.60
N GLU A 148 -31.23 8.02 11.13
CA GLU A 148 -31.50 8.23 9.71
C GLU A 148 -30.20 8.30 8.89
N ILE A 149 -29.18 9.02 9.37
CA ILE A 149 -27.86 9.07 8.73
C ILE A 149 -27.22 7.67 8.66
N ALA A 150 -27.30 6.87 9.72
CA ALA A 150 -26.77 5.52 9.76
C ALA A 150 -27.48 4.58 8.78
N GLU A 151 -28.81 4.69 8.68
CA GLU A 151 -29.62 3.94 7.71
C GLU A 151 -29.27 4.32 6.27
N GLN A 152 -29.13 5.62 5.97
CA GLN A 152 -28.73 6.10 4.65
C GLN A 152 -27.30 5.66 4.30
N LEU A 153 -26.37 5.69 5.25
CA LEU A 153 -25.00 5.16 5.07
C LEU A 153 -25.02 3.66 4.75
N THR A 154 -25.82 2.90 5.48
CA THR A 154 -25.98 1.46 5.28
C THR A 154 -26.56 1.16 3.90
N LYS A 155 -27.64 1.87 3.51
CA LYS A 155 -28.27 1.72 2.20
C LYS A 155 -27.31 2.10 1.07
N ARG A 156 -26.59 3.22 1.21
CA ARG A 156 -25.55 3.63 0.24
C ARG A 156 -24.48 2.56 0.09
N ASN A 157 -24.03 1.99 1.21
CA ASN A 157 -23.00 0.97 1.22
C ASN A 157 -23.46 -0.31 0.53
N GLN A 158 -24.69 -0.77 0.81
CA GLN A 158 -25.28 -1.93 0.13
C GLN A 158 -25.34 -1.73 -1.39
N LEU A 159 -25.79 -0.57 -1.86
CA LEU A 159 -25.82 -0.24 -3.30
C LEU A 159 -24.41 -0.20 -3.89
N TYR A 160 -23.47 0.46 -3.21
CA TYR A 160 -22.07 0.51 -3.62
C TYR A 160 -21.44 -0.88 -3.74
N MET A 161 -21.68 -1.77 -2.77
CA MET A 161 -21.14 -3.14 -2.76
C MET A 161 -21.70 -3.98 -3.91
N ARG A 162 -22.99 -3.82 -4.26
CA ARG A 162 -23.57 -4.49 -5.44
C ARG A 162 -22.88 -4.07 -6.72
N GLY A 163 -22.72 -2.77 -6.94
CA GLY A 163 -22.04 -2.27 -8.13
C GLY A 163 -20.54 -2.58 -8.12
N LEU A 164 -19.93 -2.70 -6.95
CA LEU A 164 -18.52 -3.06 -6.80
C LEU A 164 -18.22 -4.46 -7.36
N GLU A 165 -19.08 -5.45 -7.11
CA GLU A 165 -18.88 -6.78 -7.69
C GLU A 165 -18.92 -6.76 -9.22
N LEU A 166 -19.87 -6.01 -9.79
CA LEU A 166 -19.95 -5.79 -11.24
C LEU A 166 -18.74 -5.00 -11.79
N ALA A 167 -18.16 -4.12 -10.98
CA ALA A 167 -16.95 -3.38 -11.35
C ALA A 167 -15.72 -4.28 -11.37
N LYS A 168 -15.60 -5.21 -10.44
CA LYS A 168 -14.50 -6.19 -10.38
C LYS A 168 -14.49 -7.08 -11.62
N GLU A 169 -15.64 -7.57 -12.06
CA GLU A 169 -15.77 -8.35 -13.31
C GLU A 169 -15.13 -7.63 -14.50
N ASN A 170 -15.44 -6.34 -14.70
CA ASN A 170 -14.87 -5.57 -15.81
C ASN A 170 -13.38 -5.30 -15.68
N LEU A 171 -12.91 -5.08 -14.46
CA LEU A 171 -11.51 -4.73 -14.22
C LEU A 171 -10.58 -5.95 -14.28
N ARG A 172 -11.12 -7.17 -14.12
CA ARG A 172 -10.37 -8.42 -14.34
C ARG A 172 -9.91 -8.59 -15.78
N ASP A 173 -10.69 -8.09 -16.75
CA ASP A 173 -10.37 -8.20 -18.18
C ASP A 173 -9.44 -7.08 -18.66
N ALA A 174 -9.14 -6.09 -17.81
CA ALA A 174 -8.22 -5.01 -18.12
C ALA A 174 -6.78 -5.42 -17.76
N CYS A 175 -6.06 -5.99 -18.73
CA CYS A 175 -4.73 -6.59 -18.52
C CYS A 175 -3.66 -5.65 -17.92
N GLU A 176 -3.81 -4.32 -18.02
CA GLU A 176 -2.81 -3.35 -17.56
C GLU A 176 -3.49 -2.04 -17.10
N ILE A 177 -3.87 -1.96 -15.82
CA ILE A 177 -4.36 -0.72 -15.19
C ILE A 177 -3.42 -0.30 -14.06
N ASP A 178 -2.98 0.95 -14.08
CA ASP A 178 -2.24 1.58 -12.97
C ASP A 178 -3.05 1.46 -11.66
N PRO A 179 -2.44 1.14 -10.50
CA PRO A 179 -3.17 0.95 -9.25
C PRO A 179 -4.01 2.14 -8.78
N LYS A 180 -3.59 3.39 -9.04
CA LYS A 180 -4.41 4.57 -8.70
C LYS A 180 -5.60 4.67 -9.65
N LEU A 181 -5.37 4.42 -10.93
CA LEU A 181 -6.44 4.34 -11.91
C LEU A 181 -7.40 3.18 -11.60
N TYR A 182 -6.91 2.04 -11.12
CA TYR A 182 -7.74 0.93 -10.67
C TYR A 182 -8.68 1.38 -9.56
N VAL A 183 -8.16 2.04 -8.52
CA VAL A 183 -8.99 2.53 -7.40
C VAL A 183 -10.03 3.56 -7.88
N VAL A 184 -9.65 4.47 -8.78
CA VAL A 184 -10.55 5.48 -9.35
C VAL A 184 -11.63 4.81 -10.21
N PHE A 185 -11.25 3.94 -11.14
CA PHE A 185 -12.20 3.27 -12.04
C PHE A 185 -13.08 2.27 -11.30
N ARG A 186 -12.55 1.54 -10.31
CA ARG A 186 -13.35 0.70 -9.40
C ARG A 186 -14.45 1.51 -8.74
N ARG A 187 -14.13 2.70 -8.23
CA ARG A 187 -15.12 3.60 -7.60
C ARG A 187 -16.14 4.14 -8.61
N ILE A 188 -15.72 4.51 -9.81
CA ILE A 188 -16.64 5.01 -10.85
C ILE A 188 -17.55 3.88 -11.33
N LEU A 189 -16.98 2.74 -11.69
CA LEU A 189 -17.71 1.57 -12.20
C LEU A 189 -18.66 1.01 -11.16
N SER A 190 -18.33 1.07 -9.87
CA SER A 190 -19.24 0.64 -8.80
C SER A 190 -20.55 1.42 -8.72
N ILE A 191 -20.63 2.56 -9.40
CA ILE A 191 -21.86 3.36 -9.50
C ILE A 191 -22.44 3.22 -10.90
N VAL A 192 -21.62 3.37 -11.94
CA VAL A 192 -22.06 3.37 -13.35
C VAL A 192 -22.63 2.01 -13.79
N ARG A 193 -22.22 0.91 -13.16
CA ARG A 193 -22.70 -0.44 -13.47
C ARG A 193 -23.96 -0.87 -12.72
N LEU A 194 -24.48 -0.01 -11.85
CA LEU A 194 -25.76 -0.27 -11.20
C LEU A 194 -26.89 -0.36 -12.23
N SER A 195 -27.97 -1.06 -11.86
CA SER A 195 -29.21 -1.00 -12.64
C SER A 195 -29.75 0.43 -12.65
N GLU A 196 -30.58 0.79 -13.63
CA GLU A 196 -31.20 2.13 -13.69
C GLU A 196 -31.92 2.52 -12.39
N THR A 197 -32.56 1.54 -11.74
CA THR A 197 -33.21 1.73 -10.44
C THR A 197 -32.19 1.94 -9.33
N ASP A 198 -31.22 1.03 -9.17
CA ASP A 198 -30.20 1.13 -8.12
C ASP A 198 -29.32 2.39 -8.27
N TYR A 199 -29.06 2.83 -9.51
CA TYR A 199 -28.34 4.06 -9.81
C TYR A 199 -29.10 5.29 -9.33
N LYS A 200 -30.42 5.36 -9.61
CA LYS A 200 -31.27 6.45 -9.12
C LYS A 200 -31.35 6.46 -7.60
N ASP A 201 -31.57 5.30 -7.00
CA ASP A 201 -31.62 5.12 -5.55
C ASP A 201 -30.30 5.54 -4.90
N TYR A 202 -29.16 5.19 -5.50
CA TYR A 202 -27.83 5.58 -5.00
C TYR A 202 -27.69 7.10 -4.96
N TRP A 203 -28.11 7.81 -6.01
CA TRP A 203 -28.00 9.27 -6.07
C TRP A 203 -28.97 9.97 -5.12
N GLU A 204 -30.18 9.44 -4.94
CA GLU A 204 -31.15 9.96 -3.98
C GLU A 204 -30.63 9.82 -2.54
N VAL A 205 -30.20 8.61 -2.16
CA VAL A 205 -29.59 8.31 -0.86
C VAL A 205 -28.36 9.20 -0.63
N ASN A 206 -27.48 9.32 -1.63
CA ASN A 206 -26.27 10.11 -1.50
C ASN A 206 -26.55 11.61 -1.37
N ARG A 207 -27.59 12.13 -2.03
CA ARG A 207 -28.04 13.52 -1.85
C ARG A 207 -28.54 13.73 -0.42
N ASN A 208 -29.49 12.91 0.03
CA ASN A 208 -30.10 13.03 1.36
C ASN A 208 -29.03 12.95 2.46
N LEU A 209 -28.12 11.98 2.36
CA LEU A 209 -27.01 11.81 3.29
C LEU A 209 -26.06 13.03 3.28
N THR A 210 -25.67 13.53 2.10
CA THR A 210 -24.74 14.65 1.99
C THR A 210 -25.37 15.93 2.53
N ASP A 211 -26.65 16.16 2.28
CA ASP A 211 -27.38 17.32 2.78
C ASP A 211 -27.54 17.28 4.30
N ALA A 212 -27.88 16.12 4.87
CA ALA A 212 -27.95 15.91 6.32
C ALA A 212 -26.58 16.15 7.00
N LEU A 213 -25.51 15.55 6.47
CA LEU A 213 -24.16 15.76 7.00
C LEU A 213 -23.69 17.21 6.86
N ARG A 214 -24.06 17.89 5.77
CA ARG A 214 -23.74 19.31 5.56
C ARG A 214 -24.43 20.19 6.58
N GLU A 215 -25.68 19.91 6.92
CA GLU A 215 -26.41 20.67 7.93
C GLU A 215 -25.85 20.39 9.33
N ALA A 216 -25.55 19.13 9.64
CA ALA A 216 -24.85 18.78 10.87
C ALA A 216 -23.48 19.47 11.01
N TYR A 217 -22.72 19.55 9.93
CA TYR A 217 -21.44 20.26 9.90
C TYR A 217 -21.59 21.78 10.10
N ARG A 218 -22.66 22.39 9.55
CA ARG A 218 -22.97 23.81 9.76
C ARG A 218 -23.36 24.13 11.19
N ARG A 219 -24.07 23.21 11.87
CA ARG A 219 -24.50 23.38 13.25
C ARG A 219 -23.36 23.17 14.26
N GLY A 220 -22.37 22.36 13.91
CA GLY A 220 -21.20 22.12 14.75
C GLY A 220 -20.12 23.20 14.59
N GLU A 221 -18.87 22.84 14.88
CA GLU A 221 -17.72 23.76 14.82
C GLU A 221 -17.15 23.92 13.40
N GLY A 222 -17.68 23.17 12.44
CA GLY A 222 -17.26 23.13 11.04
C GLY A 222 -17.47 24.45 10.30
N ARG A 223 -16.39 25.23 10.13
CA ARG A 223 -16.42 26.41 9.24
C ARG A 223 -16.26 25.95 7.79
N ASN A 224 -17.38 25.89 7.05
CA ASN A 224 -17.30 25.72 5.60
C ASN A 224 -16.40 26.81 5.00
N PRO A 225 -15.41 26.46 4.16
CA PRO A 225 -14.57 27.46 3.52
C PRO A 225 -15.45 28.40 2.70
N LYS A 226 -15.26 29.71 2.88
CA LYS A 226 -15.79 30.71 1.95
C LYS A 226 -14.96 30.59 0.67
N VAL A 227 -15.41 29.76 -0.25
CA VAL A 227 -14.83 29.68 -1.58
C VAL A 227 -15.43 30.84 -2.37
N TYR A 228 -14.59 31.84 -2.68
CA TYR A 228 -14.91 32.98 -3.54
C TYR A 228 -14.75 32.60 -5.01
#